data_AF-A0AAE1RNM1-F1
#
_entry.id   AF-A0AAE1RNM1-F1
#
_cell.length_a   1.000
_cell.length_b   1.000
_cell.length_c   1.000
_cell.angle_alpha   90.00
_cell.angle_beta   90.00
_cell.angle_gamma   90.00
#
_symmetry.space_group_name_H-M   'P 1'
#
loop_
_entity.id
_entity.type
_entity.pdbx_description
1 polymer ?
#
loop_
_entity_poly.entity_id
_entity_poly.type
_entity_poly.pdbx_seq_one_letter_code
_entity_poly.pdbx_strand_id
1 'polypeptide(L)'
;MLAPEHDVPTIYEDCWTALQRVAAHASEKFTNANKDPWLKKYADFSRLSIIGDSAGGNIVYHMTMIAGRDGGINENVAINGSIHAFPYLLIPIENAEQIVSYKIWTAIAPPSEAGFHSTILIHLLKRLIGMKKSGWKEEIEFIEFKGEGHCFQMENSEEEKAQDLIKRFASFIQT
;
A
#
# COMPACT_ATOMS: atom_id res chain seq x y z
N MET A 1 6.03 -3.50 -13.78
CA MET A 1 5.63 -3.11 -15.15
C MET A 1 4.49 -2.09 -15.08
N LEU A 2 4.10 -1.46 -16.19
CA LEU A 2 2.99 -0.48 -16.23
C LEU A 2 1.90 -0.91 -17.21
N ALA A 3 0.67 -0.50 -16.93
CA ALA A 3 -0.45 -0.61 -17.85
C ALA A 3 -0.50 0.59 -18.81
N PRO A 4 -1.05 0.43 -20.03
CA PRO A 4 -1.78 -0.74 -20.54
C PRO A 4 -0.91 -1.84 -21.18
N GLU A 5 0.40 -1.64 -21.32
CA GLU A 5 1.30 -2.60 -21.97
C GLU A 5 1.35 -3.96 -21.27
N HIS A 6 1.06 -3.96 -19.96
CA HIS A 6 0.93 -5.15 -19.14
C HIS A 6 -0.39 -5.12 -18.39
N ASP A 7 -1.03 -6.29 -18.30
CA ASP A 7 -2.27 -6.46 -17.55
C ASP A 7 -2.08 -6.06 -16.10
N VAL A 8 -3.11 -5.51 -15.48
CA VAL A 8 -2.92 -4.93 -14.16
C VAL A 8 -2.66 -5.94 -13.04
N PRO A 9 -3.19 -7.18 -13.06
CA PRO A 9 -2.72 -8.22 -12.14
C PRO A 9 -1.18 -8.33 -12.07
N THR A 10 -0.48 -8.10 -13.18
CA THR A 10 0.99 -8.13 -13.24
C THR A 10 1.65 -7.11 -12.30
N ILE A 11 1.05 -5.93 -12.06
CA ILE A 11 1.64 -4.95 -11.15
C ILE A 11 1.66 -5.47 -9.70
N TYR A 12 0.60 -6.16 -9.29
CA TYR A 12 0.51 -6.74 -7.96
C TYR A 12 1.46 -7.93 -7.80
N GLU A 13 1.57 -8.77 -8.82
CA GLU A 13 2.52 -9.89 -8.85
C GLU A 13 3.98 -9.42 -8.81
N ASP A 14 4.32 -8.39 -9.58
CA ASP A 14 5.65 -7.77 -9.59
C ASP A 14 5.99 -7.21 -8.20
N CYS A 15 5.08 -6.43 -7.60
CA CYS A 15 5.28 -5.84 -6.29
C CYS A 15 5.40 -6.90 -5.18
N TRP A 16 4.56 -7.95 -5.22
CA TRP A 16 4.65 -9.06 -4.27
C TRP A 16 5.96 -9.83 -4.43
N THR A 17 6.37 -10.12 -5.67
CA THR A 17 7.65 -10.76 -5.98
C THR A 17 8.82 -9.93 -5.47
N ALA A 18 8.77 -8.61 -5.64
CA ALA A 18 9.79 -7.70 -5.12
C ALA A 18 9.86 -7.74 -3.59
N LEU A 19 8.71 -7.73 -2.89
CA LEU A 19 8.66 -7.87 -1.43
C LEU A 19 9.25 -9.21 -0.96
N GLN A 20 8.89 -10.32 -1.61
CA GLN A 20 9.46 -11.62 -1.30
C GLN A 20 10.98 -11.67 -1.50
N ARG A 21 11.49 -11.02 -2.56
CA ARG A 21 12.94 -10.90 -2.81
C ARG A 21 13.65 -10.10 -1.73
N VAL A 22 13.08 -8.97 -1.29
CA VAL A 22 13.63 -8.21 -0.15
C VAL A 22 13.63 -9.08 1.10
N ALA A 23 12.50 -9.70 1.44
CA ALA A 23 12.35 -10.55 2.62
C ALA A 23 13.25 -11.81 2.62
N ALA A 24 13.68 -12.31 1.46
CA ALA A 24 14.62 -13.43 1.36
C ALA A 24 15.99 -13.14 2.01
N HIS A 25 16.34 -11.85 2.19
CA HIS A 25 17.57 -11.43 2.84
C HIS A 25 17.58 -11.65 4.36
N ALA A 26 16.42 -11.90 4.97
CA ALA A 26 16.34 -12.32 6.37
C ALA A 26 16.86 -13.75 6.60
N SER A 27 16.91 -14.57 5.55
CA SER A 27 17.41 -15.95 5.67
C SER A 27 18.94 -16.00 5.71
N GLU A 28 19.49 -16.81 6.62
CA GLU A 28 20.92 -17.09 6.68
C GLU A 28 21.43 -17.87 5.46
N LYS A 29 20.57 -18.66 4.81
CA LYS A 29 20.93 -19.46 3.64
C LYS A 29 21.18 -18.56 2.44
N PHE A 30 22.42 -18.51 1.95
CA PHE A 30 22.75 -17.73 0.76
C PHE A 30 22.16 -18.35 -0.51
N THR A 31 21.44 -17.54 -1.28
CA THR A 31 20.81 -17.88 -2.56
C THR A 31 21.00 -16.71 -3.54
N ASN A 32 20.68 -16.91 -4.82
CA ASN A 32 20.64 -15.79 -5.78
C ASN A 32 19.64 -14.69 -5.39
N ALA A 33 18.62 -15.02 -4.60
CA ALA A 33 17.59 -14.07 -4.19
C ALA A 33 18.00 -13.17 -3.02
N ASN A 34 19.08 -13.48 -2.30
CA ASN A 34 19.53 -12.70 -1.14
C ASN A 34 20.97 -12.17 -1.24
N LYS A 35 21.37 -11.76 -2.44
CA LYS A 35 22.75 -11.33 -2.72
C LYS A 35 23.06 -9.88 -2.36
N ASP A 36 22.06 -9.05 -2.06
CA ASP A 36 22.28 -7.62 -1.83
C ASP A 36 23.05 -7.40 -0.50
N PRO A 37 24.30 -6.90 -0.55
CA PRO A 37 25.11 -6.72 0.64
C PRO A 37 24.60 -5.57 1.53
N TRP A 38 23.87 -4.60 0.99
CA TRP A 38 23.31 -3.51 1.78
C TRP A 38 22.14 -4.01 2.63
N LEU A 39 21.23 -4.80 2.03
CA LEU A 39 20.13 -5.40 2.77
C LEU A 39 20.64 -6.34 3.85
N LYS A 40 21.65 -7.18 3.56
CA LYS A 40 22.23 -8.06 4.59
C LYS A 40 22.89 -7.32 5.74
N LYS A 41 23.50 -6.16 5.47
CA LYS A 41 24.30 -5.44 6.47
C LYS A 41 23.49 -4.45 7.28
N TYR A 42 22.50 -3.82 6.67
CA TYR A 42 21.82 -2.65 7.25
C TYR A 42 20.31 -2.83 7.43
N ALA A 43 19.66 -3.80 6.78
CA ALA A 43 18.22 -3.97 6.94
C ALA A 43 17.89 -4.70 8.24
N ASP A 44 16.86 -4.22 8.91
CA ASP A 44 16.26 -4.85 10.08
C ASP A 44 14.89 -5.44 9.68
N PHE A 45 14.88 -6.73 9.36
CA PHE A 45 13.68 -7.42 8.90
C PHE A 45 12.63 -7.67 10.00
N SER A 46 12.93 -7.32 11.26
CA SER A 46 11.95 -7.34 12.35
C SER A 46 11.04 -6.10 12.38
N ARG A 47 11.38 -5.07 11.59
CA ARG A 47 10.70 -3.78 11.50
C ARG A 47 10.46 -3.37 10.04
N LEU A 48 9.89 -4.27 9.25
CA LEU A 48 9.59 -3.99 7.85
C LEU A 48 8.29 -3.22 7.72
N SER A 49 8.37 -1.99 7.20
CA SER A 49 7.21 -1.18 6.84
C SER A 49 7.13 -0.96 5.33
N ILE A 50 5.90 -0.92 4.81
CA ILE A 50 5.64 -0.61 3.39
C ILE A 50 4.81 0.66 3.26
N ILE A 51 5.08 1.45 2.21
CA ILE A 51 4.40 2.71 1.95
C ILE A 51 4.05 2.80 0.47
N GLY A 52 2.87 3.35 0.19
CA GLY A 52 2.45 3.64 -1.17
C GLY A 52 1.53 4.84 -1.23
N ASP A 53 1.63 5.58 -2.33
CA ASP A 53 0.81 6.74 -2.62
C ASP A 53 -0.10 6.48 -3.82
N SER A 54 -1.35 6.97 -3.80
CA SER A 54 -2.29 6.86 -4.92
C SER A 54 -2.50 5.38 -5.33
N ALA A 55 -2.23 5.01 -6.58
CA ALA A 55 -2.23 3.62 -7.04
C ALA A 55 -1.24 2.73 -6.23
N GLY A 56 -0.12 3.29 -5.78
CA GLY A 56 0.79 2.60 -4.87
C GLY A 56 0.17 2.31 -3.51
N GLY A 57 -0.68 3.21 -2.99
CA GLY A 57 -1.41 2.99 -1.73
C GLY A 57 -2.41 1.83 -1.84
N ASN A 58 -2.99 1.63 -3.02
CA ASN A 58 -3.80 0.46 -3.36
C ASN A 58 -2.96 -0.82 -3.38
N ILE A 59 -1.80 -0.81 -4.05
CA ILE A 59 -0.87 -1.95 -4.06
C ILE A 59 -0.49 -2.33 -2.63
N VAL A 60 -0.07 -1.35 -1.81
CA VAL A 60 0.30 -1.57 -0.40
C VAL A 60 -0.87 -2.13 0.40
N TYR A 61 -2.11 -1.72 0.11
CA TYR A 61 -3.31 -2.33 0.69
C TYR A 61 -3.37 -3.84 0.37
N HIS A 62 -3.29 -4.22 -0.90
CA HIS A 62 -3.34 -5.64 -1.27
C HIS A 62 -2.19 -6.46 -0.69
N MET A 63 -0.96 -5.94 -0.69
CA MET A 63 0.20 -6.64 -0.13
C MET A 63 0.05 -6.86 1.38
N THR A 64 -0.47 -5.86 2.10
CA THR A 64 -0.75 -5.96 3.55
C THR A 64 -1.81 -7.03 3.82
N MET A 65 -2.88 -7.07 3.01
CA MET A 65 -3.94 -8.07 3.15
C MET A 65 -3.44 -9.50 2.88
N ILE A 66 -2.61 -9.68 1.85
CA ILE A 66 -2.02 -10.99 1.52
C ILE A 66 -1.11 -11.45 2.65
N ALA A 67 -0.19 -10.60 3.10
CA ALA A 67 0.72 -10.94 4.19
C ALA A 67 -0.02 -11.24 5.50
N GLY A 68 -1.06 -10.46 5.84
CA GLY A 68 -1.88 -10.71 7.02
C GLY A 68 -2.64 -12.05 6.95
N ARG A 69 -3.12 -12.44 5.76
CA ARG A 69 -3.77 -13.74 5.54
C ARG A 69 -2.76 -14.90 5.65
N ASP A 70 -1.57 -14.72 5.10
CA ASP A 70 -0.57 -15.78 4.96
C ASP A 70 0.39 -15.86 6.16
N GLY A 71 0.22 -14.97 7.16
CA GLY A 71 1.01 -14.94 8.40
C GLY A 71 2.38 -14.24 8.26
N GLY A 72 2.60 -13.53 7.17
CA GLY A 72 3.84 -12.82 6.84
C GLY A 72 4.09 -12.75 5.33
N ILE A 73 5.20 -12.15 4.92
CA ILE A 73 5.69 -12.23 3.54
C ILE A 73 6.34 -13.60 3.29
N ASN A 74 7.02 -14.13 4.32
CA ASN A 74 7.55 -15.48 4.40
C ASN A 74 7.64 -15.90 5.89
N GLU A 75 8.22 -17.06 6.17
CA GLU A 75 8.35 -17.61 7.53
C GLU A 75 9.18 -16.74 8.51
N ASN A 76 10.04 -15.84 7.99
CA ASN A 76 10.98 -15.05 8.77
C ASN A 76 10.59 -13.56 8.86
N VAL A 77 9.69 -13.08 8.00
CA VAL A 77 9.45 -11.64 7.82
C VAL A 77 7.95 -11.35 7.76
N ALA A 78 7.50 -10.49 8.66
CA ALA A 78 6.16 -9.91 8.69
C ALA A 78 6.18 -8.45 8.21
N ILE A 79 5.00 -7.90 7.89
CA ILE A 79 4.83 -6.45 7.69
C ILE A 79 4.42 -5.87 9.04
N ASN A 80 5.24 -5.00 9.60
CA ASN A 80 5.01 -4.36 10.90
C ASN A 80 4.21 -3.06 10.78
N GLY A 81 4.27 -2.41 9.61
CA GLY A 81 3.55 -1.16 9.37
C GLY A 81 3.23 -0.97 7.89
N SER A 82 2.08 -0.34 7.61
CA SER A 82 1.67 0.01 6.25
C SER A 82 1.13 1.44 6.19
N ILE A 83 1.69 2.25 5.30
CA ILE A 83 1.22 3.62 5.04
C ILE A 83 0.50 3.63 3.69
N HIS A 84 -0.75 4.07 3.71
CA HIS A 84 -1.60 4.22 2.54
C HIS A 84 -1.85 5.71 2.31
N ALA A 85 -0.93 6.37 1.60
CA ALA A 85 -1.06 7.79 1.28
C ALA A 85 -2.03 7.96 0.11
N PHE A 86 -3.09 8.76 0.29
CA PHE A 86 -4.10 9.04 -0.74
C PHE A 86 -4.52 7.81 -1.56
N PRO A 87 -4.84 6.67 -0.93
CA PRO A 87 -4.83 5.40 -1.64
C PRO A 87 -5.99 5.34 -2.63
N TYR A 88 -5.69 4.82 -3.82
CA TYR A 88 -6.69 4.67 -4.87
C TYR A 88 -7.54 3.42 -4.64
N LEU A 89 -8.43 3.50 -3.67
CA LEU A 89 -9.36 2.43 -3.32
C LEU A 89 -10.71 2.80 -3.92
N LEU A 90 -10.94 2.47 -5.18
CA LEU A 90 -12.20 2.83 -5.79
C LEU A 90 -13.29 1.84 -5.37
N ILE A 91 -14.35 2.40 -4.83
CA ILE A 91 -15.58 1.69 -4.50
C ILE A 91 -16.64 2.40 -5.40
N PRO A 92 -17.31 1.72 -6.36
CA PRO A 92 -18.03 2.36 -7.49
C PRO A 92 -19.07 3.43 -7.13
N ILE A 93 -19.08 4.63 -7.69
CA ILE A 93 -20.12 5.65 -7.39
C ILE A 93 -21.21 5.61 -8.48
N GLU A 94 -22.47 5.94 -8.16
CA GLU A 94 -23.45 6.26 -9.21
C GLU A 94 -22.89 7.37 -10.11
N ASN A 95 -22.95 7.17 -11.44
CA ASN A 95 -22.39 8.04 -12.49
C ASN A 95 -20.85 8.11 -12.59
N ALA A 96 -20.10 7.22 -11.92
CA ALA A 96 -18.64 7.21 -11.99
C ALA A 96 -18.07 6.85 -13.37
N GLU A 97 -18.83 6.16 -14.24
CA GLU A 97 -18.40 5.76 -15.60
C GLU A 97 -17.93 6.92 -16.49
N GLN A 98 -18.35 8.15 -16.16
CA GLN A 98 -17.95 9.36 -16.89
C GLN A 98 -16.62 9.95 -16.41
N ILE A 99 -16.10 9.51 -15.25
CA ILE A 99 -14.91 10.06 -14.62
C ILE A 99 -13.69 9.29 -15.13
N VAL A 100 -12.66 10.01 -15.63
CA VAL A 100 -11.38 9.43 -16.10
C VAL A 100 -10.80 8.44 -15.09
N SER A 101 -10.87 8.79 -13.80
CA SER A 101 -10.41 7.95 -12.70
C SER A 101 -11.11 6.57 -12.72
N TYR A 102 -12.43 6.52 -12.92
CA TYR A 102 -13.16 5.24 -12.99
C TYR A 102 -12.71 4.37 -14.16
N LYS A 103 -12.47 4.97 -15.33
CA LYS A 103 -11.97 4.23 -16.51
C LYS A 103 -10.58 3.65 -16.25
N ILE A 104 -9.72 4.40 -15.56
CA ILE A 104 -8.42 3.92 -15.11
C ILE A 104 -8.62 2.79 -14.08
N TRP A 105 -9.54 2.93 -13.11
CA TRP A 105 -9.86 1.91 -12.12
C TRP A 105 -10.31 0.57 -12.73
N THR A 106 -11.24 0.60 -13.69
CA THR A 106 -11.73 -0.61 -14.36
C THR A 106 -10.64 -1.36 -15.11
N ALA A 107 -9.56 -0.67 -15.50
CA ALA A 107 -8.39 -1.34 -16.04
C ALA A 107 -7.53 -1.96 -14.92
N ILE A 108 -7.45 -1.32 -13.74
CA ILE A 108 -6.49 -1.67 -12.68
C ILE A 108 -6.98 -2.58 -11.55
N ALA A 109 -8.28 -2.76 -11.37
CA ALA A 109 -8.82 -3.57 -10.29
C ALA A 109 -9.09 -5.02 -10.73
N PRO A 110 -8.77 -6.04 -9.90
CA PRO A 110 -9.09 -7.41 -10.22
C PRO A 110 -10.63 -7.65 -10.26
N PRO A 111 -11.13 -8.55 -11.12
CA PRO A 111 -12.57 -8.79 -11.30
C PRO A 111 -13.32 -9.17 -10.01
N SER A 112 -12.61 -9.72 -9.01
CA SER A 112 -13.16 -10.08 -7.70
C SER A 112 -13.57 -8.87 -6.85
N GLU A 113 -13.16 -7.66 -7.22
CA GLU A 113 -13.54 -6.40 -6.56
C GLU A 113 -14.64 -5.64 -7.31
N ALA A 114 -15.26 -6.26 -8.33
CA ALA A 114 -16.38 -5.68 -9.06
C ALA A 114 -17.68 -5.76 -8.22
N GLY A 115 -18.01 -4.66 -7.54
CA GLY A 115 -19.28 -4.45 -6.87
C GLY A 115 -19.11 -3.68 -5.55
N PHE A 116 -20.11 -2.85 -5.23
CA PHE A 116 -20.27 -2.05 -3.99
C PHE A 116 -19.68 -0.64 -4.02
N HIS A 117 -20.44 0.37 -3.56
CA HIS A 117 -20.36 1.75 -4.04
C HIS A 117 -19.69 2.86 -3.15
N SER A 118 -19.07 3.88 -3.78
CA SER A 118 -18.83 5.31 -3.42
C SER A 118 -17.49 5.85 -2.81
N THR A 119 -17.32 7.19 -2.85
CA THR A 119 -16.28 8.15 -2.38
C THR A 119 -15.24 7.65 -1.35
N ILE A 120 -13.96 7.87 -1.67
CA ILE A 120 -12.74 7.29 -1.05
C ILE A 120 -12.71 7.37 0.49
N LEU A 121 -13.03 8.52 1.10
CA LEU A 121 -12.82 8.72 2.55
C LEU A 121 -13.85 7.99 3.45
N ILE A 122 -15.15 8.08 3.11
CA ILE A 122 -16.23 7.47 3.91
C ILE A 122 -16.22 5.94 3.80
N HIS A 123 -15.76 5.40 2.67
CA HIS A 123 -15.80 3.96 2.41
C HIS A 123 -14.53 3.23 2.85
N LEU A 124 -13.37 3.92 2.90
CA LEU A 124 -12.19 3.49 3.67
C LEU A 124 -12.54 3.22 5.14
N LEU A 125 -13.26 4.16 5.77
CA LEU A 125 -13.74 4.00 7.14
C LEU A 125 -14.63 2.77 7.30
N LYS A 126 -15.56 2.52 6.36
CA LYS A 126 -16.44 1.32 6.40
C LYS A 126 -15.67 0.01 6.23
N ARG A 127 -14.71 -0.06 5.31
CA ARG A 127 -13.87 -1.26 5.07
C ARG A 127 -13.00 -1.56 6.30
N LEU A 128 -12.44 -0.53 6.93
CA LEU A 128 -11.62 -0.65 8.14
C LEU A 128 -12.45 -0.99 9.39
N ILE A 129 -13.68 -0.48 9.51
CA ILE A 129 -14.65 -0.94 10.52
C ILE A 129 -14.95 -2.44 10.32
N GLY A 130 -15.07 -2.89 9.07
CA GLY A 130 -15.18 -4.32 8.74
C GLY A 130 -13.97 -5.12 9.23
N MET A 131 -12.75 -4.62 9.01
CA MET A 131 -11.51 -5.25 9.47
C MET A 131 -11.40 -5.30 11.01
N LYS A 132 -11.77 -4.23 11.72
CA LYS A 132 -11.84 -4.25 13.19
C LYS A 132 -12.86 -5.28 13.69
N LYS A 133 -14.01 -5.40 13.02
CA LYS A 133 -15.03 -6.42 13.34
C LYS A 133 -14.58 -7.85 13.04
N SER A 134 -13.66 -8.06 12.11
CA SER A 134 -13.07 -9.38 11.83
C SER A 134 -11.99 -9.80 12.83
N GLY A 135 -11.79 -9.03 13.90
CA GLY A 135 -10.83 -9.35 14.97
C GLY A 135 -9.41 -8.86 14.70
N TRP A 136 -9.22 -7.94 13.74
CA TRP A 136 -7.94 -7.29 13.52
C TRP A 136 -7.60 -6.39 14.72
N LYS A 137 -6.43 -6.61 15.33
CA LYS A 137 -6.02 -6.00 16.62
C LYS A 137 -5.07 -4.81 16.47
N GLU A 138 -4.63 -4.51 15.25
CA GLU A 138 -3.65 -3.47 14.99
C GLU A 138 -4.24 -2.05 15.14
N GLU A 139 -3.38 -1.10 15.50
CA GLU A 139 -3.74 0.31 15.57
C GLU A 139 -3.80 0.94 14.18
N ILE A 140 -4.84 1.74 13.94
CA ILE A 140 -5.06 2.43 12.65
C ILE A 140 -5.20 3.92 12.97
N GLU A 141 -4.31 4.73 12.41
CA GLU A 141 -4.37 6.19 12.47
C GLU A 141 -4.87 6.76 11.14
N PHE A 142 -5.73 7.77 11.22
CA PHE A 142 -6.19 8.52 10.05
C PHE A 142 -5.76 9.98 10.17
N ILE A 143 -5.23 10.52 9.08
CA ILE A 143 -4.76 11.89 9.02
C ILE A 143 -5.36 12.53 7.77
N GLU A 144 -6.04 13.66 7.98
CA GLU A 144 -6.64 14.46 6.91
C GLU A 144 -5.92 15.80 6.83
N PHE A 145 -5.49 16.19 5.63
CA PHE A 145 -4.89 17.49 5.34
C PHE A 145 -5.93 18.38 4.67
N LYS A 146 -6.62 19.20 5.46
CA LYS A 146 -7.66 20.11 4.94
C LYS A 146 -7.07 21.14 3.98
N GLY A 147 -7.77 21.33 2.87
CA GLY A 147 -7.38 22.28 1.82
C GLY A 147 -6.33 21.75 0.85
N GLU A 148 -5.83 20.53 1.05
CA GLU A 148 -4.86 19.92 0.14
C GLU A 148 -5.50 18.99 -0.89
N GLY A 149 -4.87 18.91 -2.05
CA GLY A 149 -5.24 18.03 -3.15
C GLY A 149 -4.71 16.60 -3.00
N HIS A 150 -5.08 15.75 -3.95
CA HIS A 150 -4.55 14.39 -4.06
C HIS A 150 -3.05 14.44 -4.32
N CYS A 151 -2.24 13.73 -3.51
CA CYS A 151 -0.78 13.66 -3.69
C CYS A 151 -0.05 15.01 -3.58
N PHE A 152 -0.61 15.99 -2.86
CA PHE A 152 -0.09 17.35 -2.78
C PHE A 152 1.42 17.41 -2.40
N GLN A 153 1.90 16.45 -1.62
CA GLN A 153 3.30 16.36 -1.22
C GLN A 153 4.28 16.13 -2.38
N MET A 154 3.79 15.62 -3.52
CA MET A 154 4.59 15.45 -4.74
C MET A 154 4.60 16.71 -5.62
N GLU A 155 3.65 17.62 -5.45
CA GLU A 155 3.55 18.85 -6.24
C GLU A 155 4.50 19.92 -5.72
N ASN A 156 4.60 20.08 -4.39
CA ASN A 156 5.54 20.98 -3.74
C ASN A 156 6.03 20.41 -2.41
N SER A 157 7.20 19.77 -2.42
CA SER A 157 7.77 19.15 -1.23
C SER A 157 8.16 20.15 -0.14
N GLU A 158 8.42 21.42 -0.48
CA GLU A 158 8.90 22.44 0.46
C GLU A 158 7.77 23.12 1.23
N GLU A 159 6.51 22.86 0.87
CA GLU A 159 5.38 23.39 1.60
C GLU A 159 5.28 22.79 3.01
N GLU A 160 4.86 23.60 3.98
CA GLU A 160 4.82 23.21 5.40
C GLU A 160 4.01 21.93 5.64
N LYS A 161 2.84 21.81 4.98
CA LYS A 161 2.00 20.61 5.11
C LYS A 161 2.63 19.38 4.45
N ALA A 162 3.37 19.55 3.36
CA ALA A 162 4.04 18.44 2.68
C ALA A 162 5.19 17.92 3.55
N GLN A 163 5.95 18.84 4.14
CA GLN A 163 6.99 18.53 5.12
C GLN A 163 6.41 17.87 6.38
N ASP A 164 5.25 18.32 6.88
CA ASP A 164 4.56 17.67 8.01
C ASP A 164 4.17 16.22 7.66
N LEU A 165 3.58 15.99 6.48
CA LEU A 165 3.23 14.65 6.01
C LEU A 165 4.47 13.73 5.90
N ILE A 166 5.56 14.20 5.27
CA ILE A 166 6.79 13.43 5.13
C ILE A 166 7.40 13.11 6.51
N LYS A 167 7.41 14.07 7.44
CA LYS A 167 7.89 13.85 8.81
C LYS A 167 7.06 12.82 9.57
N ARG A 168 5.75 12.77 9.33
CA ARG A 168 4.86 11.75 9.89
C ARG A 168 5.18 10.37 9.33
N PHE A 169 5.38 10.25 8.01
CA PHE A 169 5.82 8.98 7.42
C PHE A 169 7.14 8.50 8.01
N ALA A 170 8.12 9.40 8.14
CA ALA A 170 9.41 9.08 8.74
C ALA A 170 9.27 8.64 10.21
N SER A 171 8.48 9.36 11.00
CA SER A 171 8.21 9.01 12.40
C SER A 171 7.56 7.64 12.52
N PHE A 172 6.57 7.32 11.68
CA PHE A 172 5.88 6.04 11.69
C PHE A 172 6.82 4.86 11.38
N ILE A 173 7.73 5.02 10.42
CA ILE A 173 8.68 3.96 10.03
C ILE A 173 9.74 3.71 11.12
N GLN A 174 9.97 4.68 12.01
CA GLN A 174 10.94 4.58 13.11
C GLN A 174 10.40 3.89 14.37
N THR A 175 9.08 3.72 14.47
CA THR A 175 8.40 3.04 15.59
C THR A 175 8.73 1.56 15.65
#